data_AF-A0A7L3WZS6-F1
#
_entry.id   AF-A0A7L3WZS6-F1
#
_cell.length_a   1.000
_cell.length_b   1.000
_cell.length_c   1.000
_cell.angle_alpha   90.00
_cell.angle_beta   90.00
_cell.angle_gamma   90.00
#
_symmetry.space_group_name_H-M   'P 1'
#
loop_
_entity.id
_entity.type
_entity.pdbx_description
1 polymer ?
#
loop_
_entity_poly.entity_id
_entity_poly.type
_entity_poly.pdbx_seq_one_letter_code
_entity_poly.pdbx_strand_id
1 'polypeptide(L)'
;PVPELPGKSSFFVGSTDEFIEKRRQGLQQFLEKVVQNVVLLSDSRLHLFLQSQLSVPEIEACVQGQGSQTVTGAILHYAMSNCGWVQEEESRP
;
A
#
# COMPACT_ATOMS: atom_id res chain seq x y z
N PRO A 1 -3.36 -16.59 9.08
CA PRO A 1 -3.12 -15.53 10.09
C PRO A 1 -2.52 -14.30 9.38
N VAL A 2 -2.95 -13.09 9.73
CA VAL A 2 -2.42 -11.84 9.15
C VAL A 2 -1.04 -11.58 9.76
N PRO A 3 0.01 -11.28 8.95
CA PRO A 3 1.33 -10.95 9.47
C PRO A 3 1.29 -9.71 10.37
N GLU A 4 2.17 -9.63 11.35
CA GLU A 4 2.24 -8.45 12.22
C GLU A 4 2.84 -7.25 11.49
N LEU A 5 2.25 -6.08 11.69
CA LEU A 5 2.85 -4.82 11.28
C LEU A 5 3.99 -4.46 12.26
N PRO A 6 5.05 -3.75 11.79
CA PRO A 6 6.03 -3.20 12.71
C PRO A 6 5.32 -2.34 13.78
N GLY A 7 5.69 -2.56 15.04
CA GLY A 7 5.01 -1.96 16.18
C GLY A 7 4.90 -0.43 16.08
N LYS A 8 3.78 0.12 16.54
CA LYS A 8 3.58 1.58 16.64
C LYS A 8 4.62 2.14 17.62
N SER A 9 5.66 2.75 17.09
CA SER A 9 6.89 3.11 17.80
C SER A 9 6.58 3.95 19.05
N SER A 10 6.83 3.39 20.24
CA SER A 10 6.61 4.10 21.51
C SER A 10 7.82 4.92 21.96
N PHE A 11 9.00 4.75 21.36
CA PHE A 11 10.22 5.44 21.78
C PHE A 11 11.13 5.73 20.58
N PHE A 12 11.38 7.01 20.31
CA PHE A 12 12.39 7.49 19.36
C PHE A 12 13.77 7.22 19.95
N VAL A 13 14.34 6.05 19.66
CA VAL A 13 15.74 5.70 19.98
C VAL A 13 16.42 5.38 18.65
N GLY A 14 17.11 6.36 18.08
CA GLY A 14 17.83 6.28 16.80
C GLY A 14 17.83 7.61 16.05
N SER A 15 18.73 7.77 15.08
CA SER A 15 18.60 8.86 14.10
C SER A 15 17.30 8.65 13.31
N THR A 16 16.72 9.73 12.78
CA THR A 16 15.53 9.65 11.93
C THR A 16 15.71 8.62 10.81
N ASP A 17 16.91 8.52 10.24
CA ASP A 17 17.21 7.62 9.13
C ASP A 17 17.19 6.14 9.54
N GLU A 18 17.81 5.77 10.68
CA GLU A 18 17.81 4.39 11.17
C GLU A 18 16.37 3.94 11.50
N PHE A 19 15.59 4.84 12.09
CA PHE A 19 14.19 4.60 12.37
C PHE A 19 13.37 4.36 11.10
N ILE A 20 13.54 5.23 10.11
CA ILE A 20 12.83 5.14 8.82
C ILE A 20 13.22 3.86 8.08
N GLU A 21 14.51 3.51 8.05
CA GLU A 21 14.98 2.29 7.38
C GLU A 21 14.45 1.03 8.08
N LYS A 22 14.48 0.97 9.41
CA LYS A 22 13.91 -0.14 10.17
C LYS A 22 12.41 -0.29 9.92
N ARG A 23 11.68 0.83 9.83
CA ARG A 23 10.25 0.84 9.50
C ARG A 23 10.02 0.34 8.07
N ARG A 24 10.80 0.81 7.10
CA ARG A 24 10.72 0.39 5.69
C ARG A 24 10.94 -1.12 5.57
N GLN A 25 11.97 -1.68 6.21
CA GLN A 25 12.24 -3.12 6.24
C GLN A 25 11.08 -3.92 6.85
N GLY A 26 10.53 -3.46 7.97
CA GLY A 26 9.38 -4.12 8.60
C GLY A 26 8.13 -4.13 7.72
N LEU A 27 7.85 -3.02 7.04
CA LEU A 27 6.74 -2.93 6.07
C LEU A 27 6.97 -3.83 4.85
N GLN A 28 8.19 -3.90 4.35
CA GLN A 28 8.56 -4.80 3.25
C GLN A 28 8.31 -6.26 3.63
N GLN A 29 8.83 -6.71 4.79
CA GLN A 29 8.64 -8.08 5.28
C GLN A 29 7.16 -8.42 5.52
N PHE A 30 6.38 -7.46 5.99
CA PHE A 30 4.93 -7.61 6.13
C PHE A 30 4.29 -7.90 4.77
N LEU A 31 4.56 -7.07 3.76
CA LEU A 31 4.00 -7.24 2.42
C LEU A 31 4.45 -8.55 1.76
N GLU A 32 5.72 -8.93 1.88
CA GLU A 32 6.25 -10.20 1.37
C GLU A 32 5.47 -11.41 1.90
N LYS A 33 5.10 -11.40 3.19
CA LYS A 33 4.28 -12.46 3.79
C LYS A 33 2.81 -12.39 3.36
N VAL A 34 2.27 -11.19 3.22
CA VAL A 34 0.87 -10.99 2.80
C VAL A 34 0.66 -11.53 1.38
N VAL A 35 1.55 -11.18 0.44
CA VAL A 35 1.39 -11.59 -0.98
C VAL A 35 1.64 -13.07 -1.23
N GLN A 36 2.23 -13.80 -0.27
CA GLN A 36 2.36 -15.25 -0.35
C GLN A 36 1.09 -15.99 0.11
N ASN A 37 0.13 -15.30 0.72
CA ASN A 37 -1.10 -15.89 1.21
C ASN A 37 -2.25 -15.65 0.23
N VAL A 38 -2.69 -16.72 -0.46
CA VAL A 38 -3.78 -16.65 -1.46
C VAL A 38 -5.10 -16.12 -0.93
N VAL A 39 -5.39 -16.32 0.37
CA VAL A 39 -6.61 -15.78 1.00
C VAL A 39 -6.51 -14.26 1.13
N LEU A 40 -5.33 -13.74 1.52
CA LEU A 40 -5.14 -12.29 1.61
C LEU A 40 -5.06 -11.65 0.22
N LEU A 41 -4.49 -12.34 -0.78
CA LEU A 41 -4.53 -11.92 -2.18
C LEU A 41 -5.95 -11.85 -2.74
N SER A 42 -6.92 -12.57 -2.18
CA SER A 42 -8.31 -12.47 -2.65
C SER A 42 -9.01 -11.17 -2.21
N ASP A 43 -8.40 -10.39 -1.31
CA ASP A 43 -8.95 -9.13 -0.84
C ASP A 43 -8.67 -8.00 -1.83
N SER A 44 -9.73 -7.44 -2.43
CA SER A 44 -9.62 -6.31 -3.35
C SER A 44 -9.07 -5.04 -2.69
N ARG A 45 -9.19 -4.88 -1.36
CA ARG A 45 -8.59 -3.74 -0.64
C ARG A 45 -7.07 -3.77 -0.72
N LEU A 46 -6.48 -4.96 -0.62
CA LEU A 46 -5.03 -5.12 -0.73
C LEU A 46 -4.55 -4.70 -2.12
N HIS A 47 -5.27 -5.12 -3.16
CA HIS A 47 -4.96 -4.72 -4.53
C HIS A 47 -5.07 -3.21 -4.73
N LEU A 48 -6.15 -2.58 -4.26
CA LEU A 48 -6.31 -1.13 -4.37
C LEU A 48 -5.25 -0.36 -3.58
N PHE A 49 -4.88 -0.84 -2.39
CA PHE A 49 -3.82 -0.25 -1.57
C PHE A 49 -2.45 -0.29 -2.27
N LEU A 50 -2.14 -1.38 -2.98
CA LEU A 50 -0.84 -1.56 -3.64
C LEU A 50 -0.76 -1.00 -5.06
N GLN A 51 -1.89 -0.92 -5.76
CA GLN A 51 -1.92 -0.71 -7.22
C GLN A 51 -2.78 0.49 -7.65
N SER A 52 -3.15 1.36 -6.70
CA SER A 52 -3.85 2.62 -6.98
C SER A 52 -3.41 3.70 -5.99
N GLN A 53 -3.85 4.94 -6.22
CA GLN A 53 -3.64 6.06 -5.30
C GLN A 53 -4.91 6.41 -4.50
N LEU A 54 -5.90 5.52 -4.44
CA LEU A 54 -7.13 5.77 -3.69
C LEU A 54 -6.82 5.91 -2.20
N SER A 55 -7.47 6.87 -1.56
CA SER A 55 -7.46 6.99 -0.10
C SER A 55 -8.22 5.82 0.55
N VAL A 56 -7.95 5.54 1.82
CA VAL A 56 -8.63 4.45 2.55
C VAL A 56 -10.17 4.53 2.46
N PRO A 57 -10.82 5.70 2.61
CA PRO A 57 -12.27 5.81 2.42
C PRO A 57 -12.72 5.48 0.98
N GLU A 58 -11.95 5.88 -0.03
CA GLU A 58 -12.27 5.58 -1.44
C GLU A 58 -12.10 4.09 -1.76
N ILE A 59 -11.10 3.44 -1.16
CA ILE A 59 -10.93 1.97 -1.22
C ILE A 59 -12.18 1.29 -0.66
N GLU A 60 -12.62 1.67 0.54
CA GLU A 60 -13.82 1.09 1.17
C GLU A 60 -15.08 1.31 0.32
N ALA A 61 -15.27 2.51 -0.23
CA ALA A 61 -16.40 2.78 -1.11
C ALA A 61 -16.34 1.92 -2.40
N CYS A 62 -15.16 1.76 -3.00
CA CYS A 62 -14.98 0.97 -4.23
C CYS A 62 -15.31 -0.52 -3.99
N VAL A 63 -14.80 -1.12 -2.92
CA VAL A 63 -15.05 -2.55 -2.63
C VAL A 63 -16.47 -2.84 -2.18
N GLN A 64 -17.21 -1.83 -1.68
CA GLN A 64 -18.64 -1.91 -1.36
C GLN A 64 -19.54 -1.63 -2.57
N GLY A 65 -18.98 -1.33 -3.75
CA GLY A 65 -19.75 -0.99 -4.95
C GLY A 65 -20.38 0.40 -4.93
N GLN A 66 -19.90 1.28 -4.05
CA GLN A 66 -20.35 2.67 -3.90
C GLN A 66 -19.45 3.67 -4.64
N GLY A 67 -18.29 3.22 -5.13
CA GLY A 67 -17.37 4.03 -5.92
C GLY A 67 -17.84 4.28 -7.36
N SER A 68 -17.27 5.28 -8.01
CA SER A 68 -17.54 5.62 -9.42
C SER A 68 -16.95 4.62 -10.43
N GLN A 69 -16.07 3.73 -9.98
CA GLN A 69 -15.36 2.76 -10.80
C GLN A 69 -15.23 1.42 -10.09
N THR A 70 -15.06 0.37 -10.88
CA THR A 70 -14.73 -0.97 -10.36
C THR A 70 -13.31 -1.02 -9.83
N VAL A 71 -13.00 -2.03 -9.03
CA VAL A 71 -11.64 -2.31 -8.53
C VAL A 71 -10.63 -2.33 -9.68
N THR A 72 -10.92 -3.10 -10.74
CA THR A 72 -10.05 -3.20 -11.92
C THR A 72 -9.97 -1.87 -12.67
N GLY A 73 -11.08 -1.12 -12.76
CA GLY A 73 -11.10 0.20 -13.36
C GLY A 73 -10.14 1.18 -12.66
N ALA A 74 -10.15 1.19 -11.33
CA ALA A 74 -9.27 2.04 -10.52
C ALA A 74 -7.78 1.72 -10.76
N ILE A 75 -7.43 0.43 -10.78
CA ILE A 75 -6.06 -0.04 -10.99
C ILE A 75 -5.59 0.33 -12.40
N LEU A 76 -6.41 0.06 -13.42
CA LEU A 76 -6.07 0.39 -14.80
C LEU A 76 -5.94 1.89 -15.01
N HIS A 77 -6.86 2.69 -14.45
CA HIS A 77 -6.80 4.14 -14.54
C HIS A 77 -5.48 4.69 -13.96
N TYR A 78 -5.05 4.20 -12.80
CA TYR A 78 -3.78 4.60 -12.19
C TYR A 78 -2.56 4.16 -13.01
N ALA A 79 -2.56 2.93 -13.54
CA ALA A 79 -1.49 2.44 -14.39
C ALA A 79 -1.35 3.26 -15.69
N MET A 80 -2.48 3.69 -16.27
CA MET A 80 -2.50 4.49 -17.50
C MET A 80 -2.20 5.99 -17.27
N SER A 81 -2.41 6.51 -16.06
CA SER A 81 -2.21 7.94 -15.77
C SER A 81 -0.74 8.34 -15.63
N ASN A 82 0.19 7.37 -15.66
CA ASN A 82 1.62 7.57 -15.46
C ASN A 82 1.99 8.21 -14.10
N CYS A 83 1.04 8.32 -13.16
CA CYS A 83 1.24 9.02 -11.88
C CYS A 83 2.31 8.36 -10.99
N GLY A 84 2.44 7.03 -11.05
CA GLY A 84 3.50 6.31 -10.31
C GLY A 84 4.90 6.68 -10.78
N TRP A 85 5.10 6.82 -12.09
CA TRP A 85 6.37 7.23 -12.68
C TRP A 85 6.71 8.69 -12.37
N VAL A 86 5.72 9.58 -12.39
CA VAL A 86 5.90 10.99 -12.04
C VAL A 86 6.34 11.14 -10.57
N GLN A 87 5.76 10.36 -9.65
CA GLN A 87 6.19 10.36 -8.24
C GLN A 87 7.63 9.86 -8.05
N GLU A 88 8.03 8.80 -8.75
CA GLU A 88 9.41 8.30 -8.67
C GLU A 88 10.42 9.29 -9.24
N GLU A 89 10.08 9.98 -10.34
CA GLU A 89 10.99 10.95 -10.97
C GLU A 89 11.14 12.23 -10.13
N GLU A 90 10.07 12.74 -9.53
CA GLU A 90 10.14 13.88 -8.60
C GLU A 90 10.87 13.53 -7.28
N SER A 91 10.95 12.25 -6.94
CA SER A 91 11.70 11.76 -5.77
C SER A 91 13.19 11.51 -6.05
N ARG A 92 13.67 11.65 -7.30
CA ARG A 92 15.09 11.54 -7.64
C ARG A 92 15.79 12.89 -7.42
N PRO A 93 16.94 12.91 -6.70
CA PRO A 93 17.70 14.13 -6.44
C PRO A 93 18.38 14.71 -7.70
#